data_AF-A0A5J6L445-F1
#
_entry.id   AF-A0A5J6L445-F1
#
_cell.length_a   1.000
_cell.length_b   1.000
_cell.length_c   1.000
_cell.angle_alpha   90.00
_cell.angle_beta   90.00
_cell.angle_gamma   90.00
#
_symmetry.space_group_name_H-M   'P 1'
#
loop_
_entity.id
_entity.type
_entity.pdbx_description
1 polymer ?
#
loop_
_entity_poly.entity_id
_entity_poly.type
_entity_poly.pdbx_seq_one_letter_code
_entity_poly.pdbx_strand_id
1 'polypeptide(L)'
;MTTAPPRRARAASLLVLIAAATLGISACTAVQPRPEPSSTRESAPEETTPAPEETAAGSAPVADALAERDEFFATQGQPVDGSLPTPQTPEQQEFLDQQRAYVESQGGTWDEFYDGVALAVTLDACETSILNGHEIDVDTARLHIDSSPLIAEISGGDADATQGLASIMVFGTGFICPADAPQWEAAFTALYS
;
A
#
# COMPACT_ATOMS: atom_id res chain seq x y z
N MET A 1 34.21 40.59 -11.97
CA MET A 1 33.48 41.32 -13.03
C MET A 1 34.02 40.86 -14.37
N THR A 2 33.23 40.12 -15.17
CA THR A 2 33.02 40.29 -16.62
C THR A 2 31.97 39.24 -17.07
N THR A 3 30.74 39.73 -17.11
CA THR A 3 29.64 39.51 -18.06
C THR A 3 29.54 38.22 -18.90
N ALA A 4 28.42 37.51 -18.71
CA ALA A 4 27.87 36.46 -19.58
C ALA A 4 27.29 37.03 -20.90
N PRO A 5 27.30 36.28 -22.02
CA PRO A 5 26.50 36.60 -23.20
C PRO A 5 25.06 36.02 -23.13
N PRO A 6 24.07 36.67 -23.78
CA PRO A 6 22.65 36.35 -23.64
C PRO A 6 22.09 35.28 -24.60
N ARG A 7 21.06 34.62 -24.08
CA ARG A 7 19.89 33.92 -24.65
C ARG A 7 19.78 33.82 -26.19
N ARG A 8 19.57 32.58 -26.67
CA ARG A 8 18.75 32.33 -27.87
C ARG A 8 17.47 31.61 -27.48
N ALA A 9 16.38 32.36 -27.51
CA ALA A 9 15.03 31.83 -27.57
C ALA A 9 14.84 31.08 -28.90
N ARG A 10 14.33 29.85 -28.83
CA ARG A 10 13.60 29.24 -29.94
C ARG A 10 12.31 28.67 -29.38
N ALA A 11 11.26 29.45 -29.55
CA ALA A 11 9.90 28.95 -29.58
C ALA A 11 9.74 28.05 -30.80
N ALA A 12 9.13 26.89 -30.63
CA ALA A 12 8.33 26.22 -31.66
C ALA A 12 7.48 25.15 -30.96
N SER A 13 6.21 25.50 -30.77
CA SER A 13 5.12 24.62 -30.40
C SER A 13 5.00 23.44 -31.37
N LEU A 14 4.68 22.25 -30.86
CA LEU A 14 3.90 21.29 -31.63
C LEU A 14 2.97 20.51 -30.70
N LEU A 15 1.71 20.95 -30.66
CA LEU A 15 0.56 20.20 -30.20
C LEU A 15 0.32 19.02 -31.15
N VAL A 16 0.27 17.80 -30.63
CA VAL A 16 -0.35 16.67 -31.32
C VAL A 16 -1.35 16.04 -30.36
N LEU A 17 -2.62 16.44 -30.53
CA LEU A 17 -3.80 15.76 -30.03
C LEU A 17 -4.05 14.54 -30.92
N ILE A 18 -4.05 13.34 -30.35
CA ILE A 18 -4.69 12.17 -30.98
C ILE A 18 -5.74 11.66 -30.00
N ALA A 19 -6.98 12.04 -30.28
CA ALA A 19 -8.17 11.38 -29.77
C ALA A 19 -8.64 10.36 -30.81
N ALA A 20 -8.79 9.10 -30.40
CA ALA A 20 -9.62 8.14 -31.11
C ALA A 20 -10.09 7.06 -30.13
N ALA A 21 -11.32 7.24 -29.67
CA ALA A 21 -12.11 6.23 -28.99
C ALA A 21 -12.49 5.10 -29.97
N THR A 22 -12.43 3.84 -29.50
CA THR A 22 -13.39 2.82 -29.97
C THR A 22 -13.79 1.90 -28.81
N LEU A 23 -15.10 1.76 -28.67
CA LEU A 23 -15.80 0.88 -27.74
C LEU A 23 -15.68 -0.58 -28.19
N GLY A 24 -15.36 -1.47 -27.26
CA GLY A 24 -15.49 -2.92 -27.43
C GLY A 24 -16.35 -3.48 -26.30
N ILE A 25 -17.66 -3.56 -26.55
CA ILE A 25 -18.65 -4.17 -25.66
C ILE A 25 -18.53 -5.69 -25.85
N SER A 26 -17.98 -6.41 -24.86
CA SER A 26 -18.07 -7.88 -24.84
C SER A 26 -19.30 -8.28 -24.04
N ALA A 27 -20.28 -8.83 -24.75
CA ALA A 27 -21.59 -9.18 -24.23
C ALA A 27 -21.53 -10.36 -23.25
N CYS A 28 -22.25 -10.22 -22.15
CA CYS A 28 -22.58 -11.27 -21.19
C CYS A 28 -23.41 -12.37 -21.88
N THR A 29 -22.95 -13.61 -21.86
CA THR A 29 -23.83 -14.77 -22.09
C THR A 29 -24.26 -15.34 -20.73
N ALA A 30 -25.48 -15.00 -20.33
CA ALA A 30 -26.19 -15.66 -19.25
C ALA A 30 -26.53 -17.10 -19.66
N VAL A 31 -25.93 -18.07 -18.98
CA VAL A 31 -26.33 -19.49 -19.07
C VAL A 31 -27.70 -19.63 -18.41
N GLN A 32 -28.71 -19.95 -19.22
CA GLN A 32 -30.05 -20.26 -18.74
C GLN A 32 -30.05 -21.61 -17.99
N PRO A 33 -30.74 -21.73 -16.84
CA PRO A 33 -30.92 -23.00 -16.17
C PRO A 33 -31.89 -23.88 -16.97
N ARG A 34 -31.46 -25.12 -17.23
CA ARG A 34 -32.29 -26.15 -17.88
C ARG A 34 -33.30 -26.70 -16.86
N PRO A 35 -34.61 -26.75 -17.17
CA PRO A 35 -35.59 -27.34 -16.27
C PRO A 35 -35.41 -28.85 -16.18
N GLU A 36 -35.35 -29.36 -14.95
CA GLU A 36 -35.29 -30.77 -14.59
C GLU A 36 -36.59 -31.50 -14.97
N PRO A 37 -36.53 -32.71 -15.55
CA PRO A 37 -37.65 -33.62 -15.49
C PRO A 37 -37.66 -34.35 -14.13
N SER A 38 -38.71 -34.03 -13.37
CA SER A 38 -39.18 -34.74 -12.18
C SER A 38 -39.13 -36.27 -12.37
N SER A 39 -38.40 -36.96 -11.48
CA SER A 39 -38.52 -38.40 -11.27
C SER A 39 -38.73 -38.66 -9.79
N THR A 40 -39.99 -38.92 -9.45
CA THR A 40 -40.42 -39.50 -8.19
C THR A 40 -39.69 -40.82 -7.94
N ARG A 41 -38.93 -40.92 -6.85
CA ARG A 41 -38.59 -42.20 -6.22
C ARG A 41 -38.33 -42.06 -4.72
N GLU A 42 -39.27 -42.64 -3.97
CA GLU A 42 -39.08 -43.48 -2.78
C GLU A 42 -38.16 -43.01 -1.65
N SER A 43 -38.77 -42.78 -0.48
CA SER A 43 -38.13 -42.52 0.81
C SER A 43 -37.19 -43.65 1.24
N ALA A 44 -35.97 -43.29 1.62
CA ALA A 44 -35.04 -44.07 2.45
C ALA A 44 -34.36 -43.11 3.45
N PRO A 45 -33.94 -43.60 4.62
CA PRO A 45 -33.95 -42.82 5.86
C PRO A 45 -32.87 -41.74 5.93
N GLU A 46 -33.24 -40.65 6.60
CA GLU A 46 -32.42 -39.49 6.93
C GLU A 46 -31.28 -39.92 7.88
N GLU A 47 -30.10 -40.15 7.31
CA GLU A 47 -28.86 -40.19 8.07
C GLU A 47 -28.54 -38.76 8.47
N THR A 48 -28.72 -38.44 9.75
CA THR A 48 -28.34 -37.15 10.33
C THR A 48 -26.82 -37.00 10.23
N THR A 49 -26.36 -36.47 9.09
CA THR A 49 -25.03 -35.91 8.95
C THR A 49 -24.93 -34.76 9.96
N PRO A 50 -23.95 -34.75 10.88
CA PRO A 50 -23.73 -33.57 11.70
C PRO A 50 -23.44 -32.42 10.75
N ALA A 51 -24.20 -31.34 10.86
CA ALA A 51 -23.84 -30.09 10.22
C ALA A 51 -22.37 -29.78 10.55
N PRO A 52 -21.56 -29.27 9.61
CA PRO A 52 -20.27 -28.73 9.98
C PRO A 52 -20.55 -27.68 11.05
N GLU A 53 -20.03 -27.88 12.25
CA GLU A 53 -19.90 -26.77 13.19
C GLU A 53 -19.10 -25.72 12.44
N GLU A 54 -19.77 -24.63 12.04
CA GLU A 54 -19.13 -23.36 11.75
C GLU A 54 -18.37 -23.00 13.02
N THR A 55 -17.15 -23.49 13.09
CA THR A 55 -16.20 -23.10 14.09
C THR A 55 -15.99 -21.62 13.80
N ALA A 56 -16.57 -20.76 14.64
CA ALA A 56 -16.37 -19.31 14.65
C ALA A 56 -14.90 -18.91 14.94
N ALA A 57 -13.94 -19.76 14.60
CA ALA A 57 -12.51 -19.55 14.72
C ALA A 57 -11.94 -18.69 13.58
N GLY A 58 -12.68 -18.49 12.49
CA GLY A 58 -12.25 -17.60 11.39
C GLY A 58 -12.45 -16.10 11.66
N SER A 59 -13.30 -15.73 12.63
CA SER A 59 -13.68 -14.33 12.86
C SER A 59 -12.89 -13.67 14.00
N ALA A 60 -12.37 -14.44 14.96
CA ALA A 60 -11.64 -13.89 16.10
C ALA A 60 -10.27 -13.31 15.71
N PRO A 61 -9.40 -14.00 14.93
CA PRO A 61 -8.08 -13.45 14.58
C PRO A 61 -8.16 -12.17 13.74
N VAL A 62 -9.16 -12.08 12.85
CA VAL A 62 -9.39 -10.87 12.03
C VAL A 62 -9.96 -9.73 12.88
N ALA A 63 -10.88 -10.02 13.81
CA ALA A 63 -11.43 -9.01 14.71
C ALA A 63 -10.35 -8.44 15.65
N ASP A 64 -9.44 -9.29 16.13
CA ASP A 64 -8.33 -8.88 16.98
C ASP A 64 -7.36 -7.96 16.21
N ALA A 65 -6.98 -8.32 14.97
CA ALA A 65 -6.12 -7.48 14.13
C ALA A 65 -6.76 -6.11 13.80
N LEU A 66 -8.07 -6.07 13.55
CA LEU A 66 -8.77 -4.80 13.30
C LEU A 66 -8.84 -3.92 14.55
N ALA A 67 -9.06 -4.52 15.72
CA ALA A 67 -9.05 -3.77 16.99
C ALA A 67 -7.65 -3.21 17.30
N GLU A 68 -6.61 -4.01 17.09
CA GLU A 68 -5.22 -3.57 17.23
C GLU A 68 -4.89 -2.44 16.26
N ARG A 69 -5.29 -2.56 14.99
CA ARG A 69 -5.10 -1.50 14.00
C ARG A 69 -5.74 -0.18 14.46
N ASP A 70 -6.97 -0.24 14.95
CA ASP A 70 -7.67 0.96 15.39
C ASP A 70 -6.96 1.59 16.62
N GLU A 71 -6.45 0.79 17.55
CA GLU A 71 -5.64 1.25 18.69
C GLU A 71 -4.29 1.83 18.24
N PHE A 72 -3.65 1.22 17.23
CA PHE A 72 -2.43 1.72 16.62
C PHE A 72 -2.64 3.13 16.06
N PHE A 73 -3.61 3.34 15.18
CA PHE A 73 -3.86 4.67 14.60
C PHE A 73 -4.31 5.70 15.63
N ALA A 74 -5.08 5.29 16.65
CA ALA A 74 -5.42 6.16 17.77
C ALA A 74 -4.17 6.63 18.53
N THR A 75 -3.20 5.73 18.72
CA THR A 75 -1.92 6.04 19.37
C THR A 75 -1.03 6.93 18.50
N GLN A 76 -1.02 6.71 17.17
CA GLN A 76 -0.25 7.51 16.23
C GLN A 76 -0.81 8.93 16.02
N GLY A 77 -2.06 9.20 16.45
CA GLY A 77 -2.68 10.53 16.44
C GLY A 77 -3.03 11.10 15.05
N GLN A 78 -3.00 10.26 14.01
CA GLN A 78 -3.07 10.72 12.62
C GLN A 78 -4.48 11.18 12.20
N PRO A 79 -4.60 12.11 11.25
CA PRO A 79 -5.89 12.59 10.78
C PRO A 79 -6.66 11.51 10.00
N VAL A 80 -7.97 11.47 10.20
CA VAL A 80 -8.90 10.53 9.52
C VAL A 80 -9.69 11.16 8.37
N ASP A 81 -9.38 12.41 8.04
CA ASP A 81 -10.09 13.22 7.03
C ASP A 81 -9.50 13.12 5.62
N GLY A 82 -8.46 12.30 5.44
CA GLY A 82 -7.75 12.10 4.17
C GLY A 82 -6.70 13.16 3.86
N SER A 83 -6.40 14.07 4.79
CA SER A 83 -5.21 14.91 4.69
C SER A 83 -3.93 14.08 4.83
N LEU A 84 -2.81 14.60 4.32
CA LEU A 84 -1.51 13.96 4.53
C LEU A 84 -1.18 13.92 6.03
N PRO A 85 -0.61 12.81 6.52
CA PRO A 85 -0.21 12.70 7.91
C PRO A 85 0.86 13.74 8.25
N THR A 86 0.86 14.17 9.50
CA THR A 86 1.87 15.07 10.07
C THR A 86 2.41 14.44 11.34
N PRO A 87 3.66 14.72 11.75
CA PRO A 87 4.23 14.10 12.93
C PRO A 87 3.46 14.51 14.19
N GLN A 88 2.95 13.53 14.92
CA GLN A 88 2.21 13.66 16.18
C GLN A 88 3.02 13.16 17.38
N THR A 89 4.04 12.32 17.14
CA THR A 89 4.91 11.75 18.18
C THR A 89 6.37 12.18 17.99
N PRO A 90 7.18 12.17 19.05
CA PRO A 90 8.62 12.41 18.94
C PRO A 90 9.32 11.44 17.98
N GLU A 91 8.92 10.17 17.97
CA GLU A 91 9.51 9.12 17.12
C GLU A 91 9.21 9.37 15.64
N GLN A 92 7.98 9.81 15.31
CA GLN A 92 7.62 10.24 13.95
C GLN A 92 8.45 11.45 13.52
N GLN A 93 8.65 12.44 14.41
CA GLN A 93 9.49 13.59 14.10
C GLN A 93 10.96 13.18 13.88
N GLU A 94 11.49 12.29 14.73
CA GLU A 94 12.87 11.82 14.60
C GLU A 94 13.10 11.06 13.29
N PHE A 95 12.17 10.19 12.90
CA PHE A 95 12.17 9.54 11.59
C PHE A 95 12.30 10.56 10.45
N LEU A 96 11.43 11.58 10.43
CA LEU A 96 11.41 12.60 9.40
C LEU A 96 12.68 13.46 9.39
N ASP A 97 13.19 13.82 10.57
CA ASP A 97 14.44 14.59 10.70
C ASP A 97 15.63 13.81 10.12
N GLN A 98 15.69 12.49 10.35
CA GLN A 98 16.74 11.65 9.79
C GLN A 98 16.61 11.49 8.27
N GLN A 99 15.40 11.32 7.73
CA GLN A 99 15.16 11.26 6.29
C GLN A 99 15.53 12.57 5.59
N ARG A 100 15.09 13.70 6.15
CA ARG A 100 15.46 15.03 5.67
C ARG A 100 16.97 15.22 5.66
N ALA A 101 17.64 14.93 6.77
CA ALA A 101 19.09 15.06 6.88
C ALA A 101 19.82 14.18 5.85
N TYR A 102 19.34 12.96 5.62
CA TYR A 102 19.90 12.07 4.61
C TYR A 102 19.75 12.66 3.20
N VAL A 103 18.55 13.07 2.79
CA VAL A 103 18.29 13.63 1.46
C VAL A 103 19.10 14.92 1.23
N GLU A 104 19.12 15.82 2.20
CA GLU A 104 19.89 17.06 2.13
C GLU A 104 21.41 16.81 2.06
N SER A 105 21.91 15.78 2.75
CA SER A 105 23.33 15.39 2.66
C SER A 105 23.76 14.95 1.26
N GLN A 106 22.81 14.47 0.45
CA GLN A 106 23.02 14.07 -0.95
C GLN A 106 22.78 15.22 -1.95
N GLY A 107 22.52 16.44 -1.44
CA GLY A 107 22.21 17.61 -2.26
C GLY A 107 20.77 17.66 -2.79
N GLY A 108 19.88 16.81 -2.24
CA GLY A 108 18.45 16.86 -2.50
C GLY A 108 17.75 17.97 -1.69
N THR A 109 16.45 18.11 -1.95
CA THR A 109 15.55 18.99 -1.18
C THR A 109 14.45 18.15 -0.58
N TRP A 110 14.05 18.48 0.64
CA TRP A 110 12.95 17.86 1.36
C TRP A 110 11.98 18.95 1.83
N ASP A 111 10.69 18.73 1.66
CA ASP A 111 9.63 19.64 2.08
C ASP A 111 8.52 18.91 2.83
N GLU A 112 7.50 19.66 3.28
CA GLU A 112 6.39 19.13 4.08
C GLU A 112 5.55 18.09 3.31
N PHE A 113 5.56 18.12 1.98
CA PHE A 113 4.90 17.10 1.19
C PHE A 113 5.60 15.75 1.37
N TYR A 114 6.94 15.73 1.34
CA TYR A 114 7.71 14.51 1.59
C TYR A 114 7.63 14.04 3.05
N ASP A 115 7.47 14.93 4.03
CA ASP A 115 7.13 14.52 5.40
C ASP A 115 5.85 13.67 5.43
N GLY A 116 4.79 14.17 4.78
CA GLY A 116 3.51 13.49 4.71
C GLY A 116 3.57 12.16 3.94
N VAL A 117 4.27 12.12 2.81
CA VAL A 117 4.44 10.88 2.04
C VAL A 117 5.21 9.83 2.83
N ALA A 118 6.32 10.21 3.48
CA ALA A 118 7.15 9.30 4.26
C ALA A 118 6.40 8.70 5.45
N LEU A 119 5.63 9.51 6.17
CA LEU A 119 4.75 9.02 7.23
C LEU A 119 3.66 8.11 6.66
N ALA A 120 2.99 8.50 5.57
CA ALA A 120 1.89 7.73 5.01
C ALA A 120 2.32 6.31 4.59
N VAL A 121 3.41 6.18 3.82
CA VAL A 121 3.90 4.85 3.41
C VAL A 121 4.33 4.00 4.60
N THR A 122 4.91 4.63 5.63
CA THR A 122 5.36 3.92 6.84
C THR A 122 4.18 3.44 7.69
N LEU A 123 3.18 4.29 7.89
CA LEU A 123 1.96 3.94 8.63
C LEU A 123 1.20 2.81 7.93
N ASP A 124 1.14 2.84 6.59
CA ASP A 124 0.53 1.79 5.76
C ASP A 124 1.28 0.44 5.88
N ALA A 125 2.62 0.46 5.97
CA ALA A 125 3.41 -0.74 6.24
C ALA A 125 3.20 -1.30 7.66
N CYS A 126 3.09 -0.43 8.67
CA CYS A 126 2.77 -0.86 10.03
C CYS A 126 1.34 -1.42 10.13
N GLU A 127 0.35 -0.80 9.46
CA GLU A 127 -1.00 -1.37 9.32
C GLU A 127 -0.94 -2.73 8.63
N THR A 128 -0.17 -2.86 7.56
CA THR A 128 0.00 -4.13 6.85
C THR A 128 0.58 -5.21 7.77
N SER A 129 1.49 -4.85 8.68
CA SER A 129 2.03 -5.79 9.67
C SER A 129 0.93 -6.30 10.59
N ILE A 130 0.13 -5.41 11.16
CA ILE A 130 -1.00 -5.77 12.03
C ILE A 130 -2.02 -6.65 11.29
N LEU A 131 -2.40 -6.28 10.08
CA LEU A 131 -3.39 -7.01 9.28
C LEU A 131 -2.91 -8.40 8.82
N ASN A 132 -1.59 -8.64 8.84
CA ASN A 132 -0.99 -9.93 8.58
C ASN A 132 -0.49 -10.63 9.86
N GLY A 133 -0.96 -10.20 11.04
CA GLY A 133 -0.63 -10.83 12.32
C GLY A 133 0.86 -10.72 12.69
N HIS A 134 1.50 -9.62 12.30
CA HIS A 134 2.94 -9.35 12.45
C HIS A 134 3.84 -10.35 11.72
N GLU A 135 3.34 -10.97 10.64
CA GLU A 135 4.13 -11.84 9.76
C GLU A 135 4.32 -11.16 8.40
N ILE A 136 5.54 -10.67 8.15
CA ILE A 136 5.93 -10.04 6.89
C ILE A 136 7.01 -10.87 6.23
N ASP A 137 6.66 -11.54 5.13
CA ASP A 137 7.61 -12.19 4.25
C ASP A 137 7.83 -11.38 2.96
N VAL A 138 8.65 -11.94 2.06
CA VAL A 138 9.00 -11.31 0.78
C VAL A 138 7.76 -11.12 -0.11
N ASP A 139 6.81 -12.04 -0.09
CA ASP A 139 5.65 -12.01 -0.97
C ASP A 139 4.61 -11.01 -0.43
N THR A 140 4.40 -10.93 0.87
CA THR A 140 3.57 -9.90 1.52
C THR A 140 4.14 -8.51 1.29
N ALA A 141 5.45 -8.32 1.50
CA ALA A 141 6.11 -7.04 1.26
C ALA A 141 6.03 -6.62 -0.21
N ARG A 142 6.27 -7.55 -1.16
CA ARG A 142 6.13 -7.29 -2.59
C ARG A 142 4.70 -6.88 -2.93
N LEU A 143 3.72 -7.65 -2.46
CA LEU A 143 2.31 -7.37 -2.73
C LEU A 143 1.93 -5.98 -2.19
N HIS A 144 2.35 -5.63 -0.98
CA HIS A 144 2.12 -4.31 -0.40
C HIS A 144 2.70 -3.20 -1.29
N ILE A 145 3.98 -3.30 -1.66
CA ILE A 145 4.68 -2.29 -2.48
C ILE A 145 4.02 -2.16 -3.86
N ASP A 146 3.75 -3.29 -4.53
CA ASP A 146 3.22 -3.33 -5.90
C ASP A 146 1.75 -2.87 -5.99
N SER A 147 0.99 -3.05 -4.91
CA SER A 147 -0.44 -2.72 -4.88
C SER A 147 -0.75 -1.36 -4.25
N SER A 148 0.22 -0.70 -3.61
CA SER A 148 0.03 0.60 -2.97
C SER A 148 -0.25 1.70 -3.99
N PRO A 149 -1.47 2.31 -3.98
CA PRO A 149 -1.78 3.41 -4.88
C PRO A 149 -0.94 4.65 -4.62
N LEU A 150 -0.54 4.87 -3.36
CA LEU A 150 0.31 5.99 -2.97
C LEU A 150 1.71 5.84 -3.58
N ILE A 151 2.33 4.67 -3.44
CA ILE A 151 3.65 4.40 -4.03
C ILE A 151 3.57 4.54 -5.56
N ALA A 152 2.53 4.00 -6.18
CA ALA A 152 2.34 4.10 -7.63
C ALA A 152 2.16 5.57 -8.10
N GLU A 153 1.36 6.36 -7.39
CA GLU A 153 1.11 7.78 -7.72
C GLU A 153 2.38 8.61 -7.60
N ILE A 154 3.16 8.44 -6.52
CA ILE A 154 4.37 9.23 -6.26
C ILE A 154 5.52 8.81 -7.19
N SER A 155 5.70 7.50 -7.42
CA SER A 155 6.74 7.00 -8.31
C SER A 155 6.42 7.19 -9.79
N GLY A 156 5.14 7.35 -10.15
CA GLY A 156 4.71 7.35 -11.55
C GLY A 156 5.01 6.03 -12.29
N GLY A 157 5.20 4.94 -11.54
CA GLY A 157 5.60 3.64 -12.07
C GLY A 157 7.10 3.51 -12.39
N ASP A 158 7.92 4.48 -11.99
CA ASP A 158 9.38 4.39 -12.09
C ASP A 158 9.95 3.45 -11.02
N ALA A 159 10.71 2.45 -11.44
CA ALA A 159 11.20 1.39 -10.55
C ALA A 159 12.20 1.91 -9.49
N ASP A 160 13.07 2.85 -9.86
CA ASP A 160 14.06 3.41 -8.93
C ASP A 160 13.35 4.28 -7.88
N ALA A 161 12.34 5.06 -8.29
CA ALA A 161 11.50 5.82 -7.37
C ALA A 161 10.67 4.91 -6.45
N THR A 162 10.09 3.81 -6.96
CA THR A 162 9.41 2.81 -6.14
C THR A 162 10.35 2.21 -5.09
N GLN A 163 11.55 1.81 -5.48
CA GLN A 163 12.55 1.29 -4.55
C GLN A 163 12.95 2.34 -3.50
N GLY A 164 13.10 3.61 -3.90
CA GLY A 164 13.38 4.71 -2.97
C GLY A 164 12.28 4.91 -1.92
N LEU A 165 11.02 4.89 -2.34
CA LEU A 165 9.87 4.98 -1.43
C LEU A 165 9.77 3.75 -0.51
N ALA A 166 9.98 2.55 -1.04
CA ALA A 166 10.03 1.34 -0.24
C ALA A 166 11.18 1.38 0.79
N SER A 167 12.33 1.96 0.43
CA SER A 167 13.44 2.14 1.38
C SER A 167 13.08 3.12 2.50
N ILE A 168 12.38 4.22 2.20
CA ILE A 168 11.90 5.19 3.20
C ILE A 168 10.89 4.53 4.14
N MET A 169 9.91 3.81 3.57
CA MET A 169 8.91 3.04 4.28
C MET A 169 9.55 2.07 5.28
N VAL A 170 10.47 1.22 4.81
CA VAL A 170 11.17 0.24 5.66
C VAL A 170 11.96 0.93 6.77
N PHE A 171 12.70 1.99 6.46
CA PHE A 171 13.41 2.74 7.50
C PHE A 171 12.46 3.30 8.56
N GLY A 172 11.31 3.84 8.15
CA GLY A 172 10.30 4.38 9.05
C GLY A 172 9.71 3.33 10.00
N THR A 173 9.60 2.06 9.59
CA THR A 173 9.08 1.00 10.46
C THR A 173 9.91 0.84 11.74
N GLY A 174 11.22 1.13 11.69
CA GLY A 174 12.10 1.13 12.86
C GLY A 174 11.75 2.17 13.94
N PHE A 175 10.95 3.18 13.60
CA PHE A 175 10.48 4.22 14.52
C PHE A 175 9.02 4.01 14.92
N ILE A 176 8.17 3.61 13.98
CA ILE A 176 6.72 3.58 14.17
C ILE A 176 6.22 2.20 14.64
N CYS A 177 6.78 1.11 14.12
CA CYS A 177 6.44 -0.28 14.49
C CYS A 177 7.72 -1.13 14.62
N PRO A 178 8.60 -0.83 15.60
CA PRO A 178 9.96 -1.40 15.65
C PRO A 178 10.03 -2.92 15.82
N ALA A 179 8.96 -3.55 16.30
CA ALA A 179 8.90 -5.01 16.40
C ALA A 179 8.86 -5.71 15.02
N ASP A 180 8.29 -5.05 14.02
CA ASP A 180 8.10 -5.58 12.66
C ASP A 180 9.24 -5.19 11.71
N ALA A 181 10.00 -4.15 12.04
CA ALA A 181 11.07 -3.61 11.20
C ALA A 181 12.07 -4.65 10.68
N PRO A 182 12.57 -5.62 11.49
CA PRO A 182 13.52 -6.62 10.98
C PRO A 182 12.96 -7.48 9.82
N GLN A 183 11.64 -7.71 9.81
CA GLN A 183 10.99 -8.49 8.74
C GLN A 183 10.89 -7.67 7.44
N TRP A 184 10.53 -6.39 7.55
CA TRP A 184 10.54 -5.45 6.42
C TRP A 184 11.94 -5.26 5.83
N GLU A 185 12.97 -5.10 6.67
CA GLU A 185 14.37 -4.99 6.24
C GLU A 185 14.84 -6.23 5.49
N ALA A 186 14.52 -7.43 6.01
CA ALA A 186 14.87 -8.69 5.38
C ALA A 186 14.16 -8.85 4.03
N ALA A 187 12.86 -8.54 3.97
CA ALA A 187 12.08 -8.61 2.75
C ALA A 187 12.57 -7.62 1.68
N PHE A 188 12.81 -6.36 2.07
CA PHE A 188 13.36 -5.34 1.18
C PHE A 188 14.72 -5.75 0.60
N THR A 189 15.61 -6.27 1.45
CA THR A 189 16.91 -6.78 1.01
C THR A 189 16.74 -7.90 -0.03
N ALA A 190 15.83 -8.84 0.19
CA ALA A 190 15.58 -9.92 -0.76
C ALA A 190 14.96 -9.45 -2.10
N LEU A 191 14.24 -8.33 -2.10
CA LEU A 191 13.61 -7.76 -3.29
C LEU A 191 14.58 -6.96 -4.16
N TYR A 192 15.56 -6.28 -3.55
CA TYR A 192 16.38 -5.27 -4.23
C TYR A 192 17.90 -5.52 -4.16
N SER A 193 18.34 -6.70 -3.71
CA SER A 193 19.74 -7.15 -3.75
C SER A 193 20.21 -7.62 -5.12
#